data_AF-A0A353GIY8-F1
#
_entry.id   AF-A0A353GIY8-F1
#
_cell.length_a   1.000
_cell.length_b   1.000
_cell.length_c   1.000
_cell.angle_alpha   90.00
_cell.angle_beta   90.00
_cell.angle_gamma   90.00
#
_symmetry.space_group_name_H-M   'P 1'
#
loop_
_entity.id
_entity.type
_entity.pdbx_description
1 polymer ?
#
loop_
_entity_poly.entity_id
_entity_poly.type
_entity_poly.pdbx_seq_one_letter_code
_entity_poly.pdbx_strand_id
1 'polypeptide(L)'
;MDNNTWMGPKMSGSRISVPTWINIMKRVLDSRSDWKMKFDVPNNVVFRNISKEDGLLLDGGEDMLEDVPFVKGTEPGARSGSVAGPSNHKSEVTESSDDGEDYEITTPATPGNAPASSMLPRM
;
A
#
# COMPACT_ATOMS: atom_id res chain seq x y z
N MET A 1 -21.34 16.47 -17.06
CA MET A 1 -20.12 15.64 -17.11
C MET A 1 -19.19 16.14 -16.03
N ASP A 2 -18.50 15.24 -15.34
CA ASP A 2 -17.39 15.62 -14.46
C ASP A 2 -16.18 15.97 -15.34
N ASN A 3 -15.47 17.04 -14.99
CA ASN A 3 -14.37 17.58 -15.79
C ASN A 3 -12.99 17.14 -15.28
N ASN A 4 -12.91 16.23 -14.30
CA ASN A 4 -11.66 15.66 -13.75
C ASN A 4 -10.55 16.71 -13.53
N THR A 5 -10.94 17.90 -13.08
CA THR A 5 -10.00 19.01 -12.93
C THR A 5 -9.20 18.87 -11.64
N TRP A 6 -7.95 19.29 -11.70
CA TRP A 6 -7.07 19.30 -10.53
C TRP A 6 -7.59 20.28 -9.46
N MET A 7 -7.67 19.81 -8.22
CA MET A 7 -8.19 20.58 -7.08
C MET A 7 -7.18 21.59 -6.48
N GLY A 8 -5.96 21.63 -7.01
CA GLY A 8 -4.89 22.52 -6.54
C GLY A 8 -3.87 21.84 -5.63
N PRO A 9 -2.78 22.55 -5.29
CA PRO A 9 -1.66 21.98 -4.58
C PRO A 9 -2.05 21.58 -3.16
N LYS A 10 -1.55 20.42 -2.71
CA LYS A 10 -1.79 19.85 -1.37
C LYS A 10 -3.26 19.48 -1.09
N MET A 11 -4.14 19.40 -2.09
CA MET A 11 -5.50 18.89 -1.94
C MET A 11 -5.53 17.36 -2.03
N SER A 12 -5.35 16.69 -0.90
CA SER A 12 -5.48 15.23 -0.75
C SER A 12 -6.86 14.83 -0.25
N GLY A 13 -7.22 13.55 -0.42
CA GLY A 13 -8.48 13.01 0.12
C GLY A 13 -8.61 13.18 1.64
N SER A 14 -7.51 13.13 2.38
CA SER A 14 -7.48 13.41 3.82
C SER A 14 -7.82 14.86 4.19
N ARG A 15 -7.57 15.83 3.30
CA ARG A 15 -7.85 17.24 3.54
C ARG A 15 -9.23 17.67 3.03
N ILE A 16 -9.69 17.09 1.92
CA ILE A 16 -10.95 17.47 1.28
C ILE A 16 -12.10 16.53 1.64
N SER A 17 -11.91 15.22 1.41
CA SER A 17 -13.00 14.24 1.50
C SER A 17 -13.26 13.79 2.93
N VAL A 18 -12.21 13.55 3.71
CA VAL A 18 -12.34 13.02 5.09
C VAL A 18 -13.16 13.94 6.01
N PRO A 19 -12.96 15.28 6.06
CA PRO A 19 -13.80 16.14 6.89
C PRO A 19 -15.29 16.09 6.51
N THR A 20 -15.57 16.01 5.21
CA THR A 20 -16.95 15.88 4.70
C THR A 20 -17.56 14.55 5.14
N TRP A 21 -16.82 13.45 4.98
CA TRP A 21 -17.26 12.12 5.41
C TRP A 21 -17.50 12.05 6.93
N ILE A 22 -16.60 12.63 7.74
CA ILE A 22 -16.77 12.71 9.21
C ILE A 22 -18.08 13.42 9.57
N ASN A 23 -18.39 14.55 8.93
CA ASN A 23 -19.61 15.30 9.22
C ASN A 23 -20.88 14.52 8.85
N ILE A 24 -20.85 13.79 7.74
CA ILE A 24 -21.95 12.92 7.33
C ILE A 24 -22.11 11.78 8.34
N MET A 25 -21.02 11.08 8.66
CA MET A 25 -21.06 9.94 9.57
C MET A 25 -21.48 10.34 10.98
N LYS A 26 -21.06 11.49 11.50
CA LYS A 26 -21.55 12.02 12.79
C LYS A 26 -23.08 12.07 12.84
N ARG A 27 -23.72 12.66 11.83
CA ARG A 27 -25.19 12.74 11.77
C ARG A 27 -25.86 11.37 11.67
N VAL A 28 -25.25 10.43 10.95
CA VAL A 28 -25.75 9.05 10.82
C VAL A 28 -25.64 8.32 12.16
N LEU A 29 -24.50 8.44 12.85
CA LEU A 29 -24.25 7.79 14.13
C LEU A 29 -25.07 8.39 15.27
N ASP A 30 -25.45 9.66 15.19
CA ASP A 30 -26.36 10.32 16.15
C ASP A 30 -27.82 9.86 16.00
N SER A 31 -28.22 9.47 14.78
CA SER A 31 -29.61 9.09 14.46
C SER A 31 -29.86 7.58 14.49
N ARG A 32 -28.81 6.75 14.56
CA ARG A 32 -28.90 5.29 14.53
C ARG A 32 -27.95 4.65 15.54
N SER A 33 -28.28 3.44 15.98
CA SER A 33 -27.46 2.68 16.95
C SER A 33 -26.96 1.34 16.42
N ASP A 34 -27.31 0.96 15.19
CA ASP A 34 -26.95 -0.31 14.58
C ASP A 34 -25.47 -0.39 14.19
N TRP A 35 -24.75 0.74 14.16
CA TRP A 35 -23.29 0.78 14.04
C TRP A 35 -22.56 0.07 15.18
N LYS A 36 -23.25 -0.22 16.30
CA LYS A 36 -22.74 -1.05 17.40
C LYS A 36 -22.70 -2.55 17.07
N MET A 37 -22.97 -2.93 15.81
CA MET A 37 -22.81 -4.30 15.35
C MET A 37 -21.39 -4.77 15.65
N LYS A 38 -21.27 -5.93 16.30
CA LYS A 38 -19.96 -6.53 16.54
C LYS A 38 -19.37 -6.96 15.20
N PHE A 39 -18.09 -6.68 15.00
CA PHE A 39 -17.36 -7.25 13.88
C PHE A 39 -17.04 -8.70 14.23
N ASP A 40 -17.85 -9.62 13.73
CA ASP A 40 -17.62 -11.04 13.94
C ASP A 40 -16.34 -11.45 13.20
N VAL A 41 -15.36 -11.96 13.95
CA VAL A 41 -14.11 -12.44 13.39
C VAL A 41 -14.39 -13.77 12.67
N PRO A 42 -14.07 -13.89 11.38
CA PRO A 42 -14.22 -15.15 10.66
C PRO A 42 -13.42 -16.29 11.30
N ASN A 43 -13.96 -17.51 11.29
CA ASN A 43 -13.34 -18.70 11.92
C ASN A 43 -11.95 -19.07 11.35
N ASN A 44 -11.60 -18.55 10.18
CA ASN A 44 -10.30 -18.78 9.53
C ASN A 44 -9.26 -17.70 9.88
N VAL A 45 -9.55 -16.78 10.80
CA VAL A 45 -8.56 -15.81 11.29
C VAL A 45 -7.90 -16.36 12.56
N VAL A 46 -6.57 -16.28 12.61
CA VAL A 46 -5.78 -16.56 13.80
C VAL A 46 -5.04 -15.30 14.24
N PHE A 47 -4.91 -15.12 15.54
CA PHE A 47 -4.18 -13.98 16.11
C PHE A 47 -2.82 -14.45 16.61
N ARG A 48 -1.76 -13.71 16.24
CA ARG A 48 -0.38 -14.00 16.64
C ARG A 48 0.31 -12.74 17.11
N ASN A 49 1.23 -12.95 18.04
CA ASN A 49 2.15 -11.91 18.47
C ASN A 49 3.38 -11.92 17.57
N ILE A 50 3.71 -10.75 17.03
CA ILE A 50 4.82 -10.60 16.08
C ILE A 50 5.79 -9.52 16.52
N SER A 51 7.05 -9.64 16.13
CA SER A 51 8.04 -8.57 16.28
C SER A 51 7.76 -7.43 15.28
N LYS A 52 7.91 -6.18 15.73
CA LYS A 52 7.81 -4.97 14.90
C LYS A 52 8.91 -4.88 13.83
N GLU A 53 10.03 -5.54 14.04
CA GLU A 53 11.21 -5.42 13.19
C GLU A 53 11.17 -6.39 11.99
N ASP A 54 10.98 -7.68 12.27
CA ASP A 54 11.09 -8.74 11.27
C ASP A 54 9.74 -9.40 10.91
N GLY A 55 8.67 -9.05 11.63
CA GLY A 55 7.34 -9.62 11.43
C GLY A 55 7.22 -11.11 11.79
N LEU A 56 8.22 -11.68 12.49
CA LEU A 56 8.22 -13.08 12.93
C LEU A 56 7.52 -13.25 14.27
N LEU A 57 7.21 -14.50 14.63
CA LEU A 57 6.57 -14.82 15.90
C LEU A 57 7.44 -14.39 17.08
N LEU A 58 6.81 -13.76 18.07
CA LEU A 58 7.43 -13.30 19.31
C LEU A 58 6.54 -13.68 20.50
N ASP A 59 7.13 -14.24 21.56
CA ASP A 59 6.38 -14.72 22.73
C ASP A 59 6.10 -13.62 23.78
N GLY A 60 6.68 -12.42 23.60
CA GLY A 60 6.55 -11.29 24.52
C GLY A 60 7.65 -10.24 24.32
N GLY A 61 7.42 -9.00 24.78
CA GLY A 61 8.43 -7.94 24.79
C GLY A 61 7.92 -6.57 24.34
N GLU A 62 8.74 -5.53 24.54
CA GLU A 62 8.38 -4.15 24.16
C GLU A 62 8.26 -3.96 22.62
N ASP A 63 9.00 -4.78 21.87
CA ASP A 63 9.01 -4.75 20.39
C ASP A 63 7.92 -5.63 19.76
N MET A 64 6.93 -6.05 20.53
CA MET A 64 5.82 -6.89 20.09
C MET A 64 4.64 -6.07 19.55
N LEU A 65 4.02 -6.55 18.47
CA LEU A 65 2.65 -6.24 18.09
C LEU A 65 1.76 -7.40 18.56
N GLU A 66 0.82 -7.09 19.44
CA GLU A 66 -0.10 -8.06 20.02
C GLU A 66 -1.28 -8.32 19.09
N ASP A 67 -1.77 -9.57 19.11
CA ASP A 67 -2.99 -10.01 18.44
C ASP A 67 -3.11 -9.52 16.98
N VAL A 68 -2.06 -9.70 16.19
CA VAL A 68 -2.10 -9.37 14.77
C VAL A 68 -2.88 -10.47 14.03
N PRO A 69 -3.90 -10.11 13.22
CA PRO A 69 -4.73 -11.08 12.52
C PRO A 69 -4.02 -11.62 11.27
N PHE A 70 -4.07 -12.94 11.11
CA PHE A 70 -3.64 -13.66 9.92
C PHE A 70 -4.74 -14.59 9.42
N VAL A 71 -4.75 -14.87 8.12
CA VAL A 71 -5.51 -16.01 7.61
C VAL A 71 -4.81 -17.28 8.09
N LYS A 72 -5.56 -18.26 8.60
CA LYS A 72 -5.01 -19.52 9.09
C LYS A 72 -4.13 -20.17 8.01
N GLY A 73 -2.88 -20.47 8.36
CA GLY A 73 -1.87 -21.03 7.47
C GLY A 73 -0.99 -19.98 6.78
N THR A 74 -1.31 -18.68 6.92
CA THR A 74 -0.48 -17.57 6.43
C THR A 74 0.26 -16.85 7.55
N GLU A 75 0.12 -17.31 8.80
CA GLU A 75 0.90 -16.73 9.89
C GLU A 75 2.40 -17.07 9.74
N PRO A 76 3.31 -16.22 10.25
CA PRO A 76 4.73 -16.53 10.29
C PRO A 76 4.98 -17.86 11.02
N GLY A 77 5.76 -18.77 10.42
CA GLY A 77 6.15 -20.03 11.05
C GLY A 77 7.47 -19.94 11.83
N ALA A 78 8.33 -18.98 11.47
CA ALA A 78 9.60 -18.74 12.13
C ALA A 78 9.46 -17.80 13.33
N ARG A 79 10.35 -17.98 14.31
CA ARG A 79 10.43 -17.15 15.51
C ARG A 79 11.57 -16.15 15.41
N SER A 80 11.34 -14.92 15.85
CA SER A 80 12.39 -13.91 15.94
C SER A 80 13.51 -14.39 16.90
N GLY A 81 14.76 -14.19 16.52
CA GLY A 81 15.92 -14.66 17.28
C GLY A 81 16.24 -16.15 17.17
N SER A 82 15.45 -16.95 16.42
CA SER A 82 15.84 -18.32 16.09
C SER A 82 16.89 -18.29 14.97
N VAL A 83 18.14 -18.65 15.29
CA VAL A 83 19.18 -18.90 14.29
C VAL A 83 18.71 -20.08 13.44
N ALA A 84 18.16 -19.80 12.26
CA ALA A 84 17.81 -20.81 11.29
C ALA A 84 19.08 -21.59 10.92
N GLY A 85 19.11 -22.90 11.20
CA GLY A 85 20.11 -23.79 10.63
C GLY A 85 20.12 -23.69 9.10
N PRO A 86 21.25 -23.99 8.44
CA PRO A 86 21.42 -23.69 7.01
C PRO A 86 20.39 -24.44 6.17
N SER A 87 19.40 -23.69 5.68
CA SER A 87 18.41 -24.18 4.72
C SER A 87 19.02 -24.12 3.32
N ASN A 88 19.52 -25.26 2.85
CA ASN A 88 19.93 -25.46 1.45
C ASN A 88 18.68 -25.60 0.56
N HIS A 89 18.14 -24.47 0.11
CA HIS A 89 17.22 -24.45 -1.03
C HIS A 89 17.88 -23.73 -2.20
N LYS A 90 18.55 -24.52 -3.05
CA LYS A 90 18.95 -24.12 -4.40
C LYS A 90 17.71 -24.24 -5.28
N SER A 91 16.96 -23.14 -5.42
CA SER A 91 15.90 -23.05 -6.42
C SER A 91 16.52 -22.56 -7.72
N GLU A 92 16.70 -23.49 -8.65
CA GLU A 92 17.04 -23.23 -10.04
C GLU A 92 15.83 -22.58 -10.72
N VAL A 93 15.98 -21.33 -11.14
CA VAL A 93 14.98 -20.62 -11.95
C VAL A 93 15.10 -21.13 -13.38
N THR A 94 14.17 -21.98 -13.80
CA THR A 94 13.92 -22.27 -15.21
C THR A 94 12.99 -21.21 -15.78
N GLU A 95 13.61 -20.22 -16.43
CA GLU A 95 12.94 -19.20 -17.24
C GLU A 95 12.30 -19.90 -18.45
N SER A 96 10.96 -19.93 -18.49
CA SER A 96 10.20 -20.37 -19.65
C SER A 96 9.74 -19.13 -20.40
N SER A 97 10.21 -19.01 -21.63
CA SER A 97 9.79 -18.01 -22.61
C SER A 97 8.30 -18.18 -22.92
N ASP A 98 7.54 -17.12 -22.68
CA ASP A 98 6.14 -16.98 -23.14
C ASP A 98 6.12 -15.83 -24.16
N ASP A 99 5.98 -16.22 -25.43
CA ASP A 99 5.76 -15.35 -26.57
C ASP A 99 4.34 -14.78 -26.52
N GLY A 100 4.19 -13.46 -26.50
CA GLY A 100 2.84 -12.89 -26.52
C GLY A 100 2.74 -11.36 -26.58
N GLU A 101 2.62 -10.86 -27.81
CA GLU A 101 1.89 -9.65 -28.23
C GLU A 101 2.62 -8.29 -28.11
N ASP A 102 3.06 -7.80 -29.28
CA ASP A 102 3.58 -6.47 -29.55
C ASP A 102 2.53 -5.37 -29.28
N TYR A 103 2.81 -4.48 -28.33
CA TYR A 103 2.12 -3.19 -28.22
C TYR A 103 3.04 -2.07 -28.72
N GLU A 104 2.63 -1.39 -29.79
CA GLU A 104 3.29 -0.17 -30.27
C GLU A 104 3.19 0.94 -29.21
N ILE A 105 4.32 1.22 -28.54
CA ILE A 105 4.48 2.44 -27.74
C ILE A 105 4.70 3.60 -28.73
N THR A 106 3.62 4.27 -29.13
CA THR A 106 3.72 5.58 -29.77
C THR A 106 4.19 6.59 -28.71
N THR A 107 5.46 6.94 -28.75
CA THR A 107 6.04 8.02 -27.95
C THR A 107 5.56 9.38 -28.47
N PRO A 108 5.01 10.27 -27.62
CA PRO A 108 4.79 11.66 -28.03
C PRO A 108 6.14 12.38 -28.15
N ALA A 109 6.31 13.06 -29.28
CA ALA A 109 7.51 13.76 -29.71
C ALA A 109 8.07 14.74 -28.67
N THR A 110 9.38 14.63 -28.43
CA THR A 110 10.23 15.62 -27.77
C THR A 110 10.21 16.93 -28.57
N PRO A 111 9.81 18.07 -27.98
CA PRO A 111 10.03 19.36 -28.61
C PRO A 111 11.52 19.74 -28.54
N GLY A 112 12.20 19.53 -29.67
CA GLY A 112 13.05 20.51 -30.31
C GLY A 112 13.98 21.34 -29.43
N ASN A 113 15.23 20.87 -29.37
CA ASN A 113 16.45 21.63 -29.16
C ASN A 113 16.45 22.89 -30.07
N ALA A 114 16.35 24.09 -29.49
CA ALA A 114 16.57 25.35 -30.20
C ALA A 114 17.99 25.87 -29.89
N PRO A 115 18.82 26.17 -30.90
CA PRO A 115 20.20 26.57 -30.70
C PRO A 115 20.32 28.00 -30.16
N ALA A 116 21.36 28.21 -29.34
CA ALA A 116 21.83 29.53 -28.93
C ALA A 116 22.26 30.35 -30.16
N SER A 117 21.78 31.60 -30.25
CA SER A 117 22.43 32.62 -31.07
C SER A 117 22.18 34.03 -30.49
N SER A 118 23.20 34.86 -30.65
CA SER A 118 23.60 36.02 -29.87
C SER A 118 22.89 37.35 -30.18
N MET A 119 22.97 38.29 -29.21
CA MET A 119 23.24 39.75 -29.39
C MET A 119 22.20 40.59 -30.18
N LEU A 120 21.65 41.74 -29.75
CA LEU A 120 22.14 42.95 -29.04
C LEU A 120 20.93 43.83 -28.59
N PRO A 121 21.12 44.93 -27.82
CA PRO A 121 20.06 45.64 -27.09
C PRO A 121 19.40 46.79 -27.90
N ARG A 122 18.21 47.21 -27.45
CA ARG A 122 17.61 48.51 -27.80
C ARG A 122 17.10 49.20 -26.54
N MET A 123 17.83 50.24 -26.16
CA MET A 123 17.45 51.58 -25.66
C MET A 123 18.44 52.07 -24.62
#